data_AF-A0A7J8YLZ2-F1
#
_entry.id   AF-A0A7J8YLZ2-F1
#
_cell.length_a   1.000
_cell.length_b   1.000
_cell.length_c   1.000
_cell.angle_alpha   90.00
_cell.angle_beta   90.00
_cell.angle_gamma   90.00
#
_symmetry.space_group_name_H-M   'P 1'
#
loop_
_entity.id
_entity.type
_entity.pdbx_description
1 polymer ?
#
loop_
_entity_poly.entity_id
_entity_poly.type
_entity_poly.pdbx_seq_one_letter_code
_entity_poly.pdbx_strand_id
1 'polypeptide(L)'
;MEGWAPQLLILNHKAVGGFLSHCGWNSVLEGIAGGVMILAWPMEADQFVNAKLLVDEIGVAVRVCEGADSVPNSDELGRAVAEAMTEGGEMKTKAKDLKQKALAAVSHGESSMKDLDRVVEELGQLRG
;
A
#
# COMPACT_ATOMS: atom_id res chain seq x y z
N MET A 1 -24.21 -12.55 -1.37
CA MET A 1 -23.03 -12.14 -0.59
C MET A 1 -22.08 -11.48 -1.55
N GLU A 2 -22.34 -10.22 -1.87
CA GLU A 2 -21.46 -9.39 -2.67
C GLU A 2 -21.10 -8.20 -1.79
N GLY A 3 -19.81 -7.88 -1.66
CA GLY A 3 -19.37 -6.76 -0.81
C GLY A 3 -18.12 -7.01 0.03
N TRP A 4 -17.57 -8.23 0.07
CA TRP A 4 -16.30 -8.50 0.75
C TRP A 4 -15.48 -9.57 0.03
N ALA A 5 -14.17 -9.38 0.00
CA ALA A 5 -13.20 -10.32 -0.52
C ALA A 5 -12.03 -10.46 0.48
N PRO A 6 -11.37 -11.63 0.53
CA PRO A 6 -10.25 -11.85 1.45
C PRO A 6 -8.98 -11.14 0.95
N GLN A 7 -8.94 -9.82 1.11
CA GLN A 7 -7.91 -8.92 0.57
C GLN A 7 -6.49 -9.41 0.84
N LEU A 8 -6.16 -9.72 2.10
CA LEU A 8 -4.82 -10.20 2.46
C LEU A 8 -4.40 -11.49 1.73
N LEU A 9 -5.34 -12.43 1.50
CA LEU A 9 -5.04 -13.65 0.75
C LEU A 9 -4.83 -13.35 -0.74
N ILE A 10 -5.62 -12.44 -1.31
CA ILE A 10 -5.50 -12.01 -2.70
C ILE A 10 -4.16 -11.30 -2.92
N LEU A 11 -3.82 -10.32 -2.07
CA LEU A 11 -2.59 -9.53 -2.20
C LEU A 11 -1.31 -10.35 -2.01
N ASN A 12 -1.37 -11.48 -1.29
CA ASN A 12 -0.25 -12.42 -1.17
C ASN A 12 -0.16 -13.44 -2.31
N HIS A 13 -1.14 -13.47 -3.23
CA HIS A 13 -1.14 -14.42 -4.32
C HIS A 13 -0.17 -13.99 -5.43
N LYS A 14 0.70 -14.91 -5.87
CA LYS A 14 1.77 -14.65 -6.86
C LYS A 14 1.31 -14.09 -8.22
N ALA A 15 0.04 -14.28 -8.58
CA ALA A 15 -0.52 -13.78 -9.83
C ALA A 15 -0.97 -12.30 -9.75
N VAL A 16 -1.04 -11.74 -8.54
CA VAL A 16 -1.43 -10.35 -8.33
C VAL A 16 -0.20 -9.46 -8.50
N GLY A 17 -0.22 -8.63 -9.54
CA GLY A 17 0.87 -7.69 -9.85
C GLY A 17 0.51 -6.22 -9.62
N GLY A 18 -0.76 -5.92 -9.31
CA GLY A 18 -1.26 -4.57 -9.10
C GLY A 18 -2.51 -4.57 -8.22
N PHE A 19 -2.67 -3.52 -7.43
CA PHE A 19 -3.79 -3.35 -6.49
C PHE A 19 -4.39 -1.96 -6.63
N LEU A 20 -5.59 -1.88 -7.21
CA LEU A 20 -6.38 -0.65 -7.24
C LEU A 20 -6.93 -0.37 -5.85
N SER A 21 -6.53 0.75 -5.25
CA SER A 21 -6.82 1.06 -3.86
C SER A 21 -7.21 2.52 -3.70
N HIS A 22 -8.17 2.75 -2.80
CA HIS A 22 -8.49 4.09 -2.32
C HIS A 22 -7.41 4.68 -1.42
N CYS A 23 -6.29 3.99 -1.19
CA CYS A 23 -5.15 4.48 -0.40
C CYS A 23 -5.45 4.70 1.09
N GLY A 24 -6.44 3.98 1.65
CA GLY A 24 -6.59 3.85 3.10
C GLY A 24 -5.40 3.10 3.70
N TRP A 25 -4.88 3.58 4.84
CA TRP A 25 -3.57 3.16 5.34
C TRP A 25 -3.43 1.65 5.60
N ASN A 26 -4.48 0.99 6.10
CA ASN A 26 -4.45 -0.47 6.28
C ASN A 26 -4.27 -1.22 4.96
N SER A 27 -5.03 -0.85 3.92
CA SER A 27 -4.90 -1.43 2.58
C SER A 27 -3.53 -1.14 1.97
N VAL A 28 -2.96 0.04 2.23
CA VAL A 28 -1.60 0.39 1.82
C VAL A 28 -0.58 -0.55 2.48
N LEU A 29 -0.65 -0.76 3.79
CA LEU A 29 0.25 -1.66 4.52
C LEU A 29 0.12 -3.11 4.03
N GLU A 30 -1.10 -3.59 3.77
CA GLU A 30 -1.32 -4.92 3.20
C GLU A 30 -0.76 -5.04 1.77
N GLY A 31 -0.90 -4.00 0.95
CA GLY A 31 -0.31 -3.93 -0.39
C GLY A 31 1.23 -3.96 -0.35
N ILE A 32 1.83 -3.21 0.57
CA ILE A 32 3.28 -3.20 0.81
C ILE A 32 3.74 -4.59 1.27
N ALA A 33 3.07 -5.21 2.24
CA ALA A 33 3.40 -6.56 2.70
C ALA A 33 3.19 -7.62 1.60
N GLY A 34 2.23 -7.42 0.69
CA GLY A 34 2.04 -8.20 -0.52
C GLY A 34 3.18 -8.03 -1.54
N GLY A 35 3.81 -6.86 -1.56
CA GLY A 35 4.83 -6.49 -2.54
C GLY A 35 4.22 -6.17 -3.91
N VAL A 36 2.99 -5.64 -3.89
CA VAL A 36 2.24 -5.29 -5.10
C VAL A 36 2.31 -3.79 -5.36
N MET A 37 2.35 -3.42 -6.64
CA MET A 37 2.27 -2.02 -7.05
C MET A 37 0.85 -1.50 -6.80
N ILE A 38 0.72 -0.29 -6.27
CA ILE A 38 -0.59 0.32 -5.97
C ILE A 38 -1.05 1.18 -7.15
N LEU A 39 -2.27 0.95 -7.63
CA LEU A 39 -2.96 1.88 -8.52
C LEU A 39 -3.81 2.77 -7.60
N ALA A 40 -3.40 4.02 -7.43
CA ALA A 40 -3.97 4.93 -6.45
C ALA A 40 -5.23 5.60 -7.01
N TRP A 41 -6.32 5.48 -6.27
CA TRP A 41 -7.59 6.18 -6.49
C TRP A 41 -8.13 6.75 -5.18
N PRO A 42 -7.48 7.77 -4.59
CA PRO A 42 -7.93 8.37 -3.34
C PRO A 42 -9.33 8.98 -3.48
N MET A 43 -10.17 8.82 -2.45
CA MET A 43 -11.56 9.27 -2.45
C MET A 43 -11.84 10.29 -1.35
N GLU A 44 -11.24 10.14 -0.16
CA GLU A 44 -11.56 10.95 1.02
C GLU A 44 -10.36 11.22 1.95
N ALA A 45 -10.43 12.31 2.72
CA ALA A 45 -9.58 12.59 3.88
C ALA A 45 -8.06 12.40 3.65
N ASP A 46 -7.42 11.54 4.45
CA ASP A 46 -5.98 11.28 4.43
C ASP A 46 -5.54 10.45 3.21
N GLN A 47 -6.47 9.84 2.48
CA GLN A 47 -6.16 9.02 1.31
C GLN A 47 -5.40 9.78 0.23
N PHE A 48 -5.70 11.07 0.05
CA PHE A 48 -4.98 11.93 -0.89
C PHE A 48 -3.53 12.13 -0.49
N VAL A 49 -3.27 12.28 0.82
CA VAL A 49 -1.92 12.41 1.37
C VAL A 49 -1.16 11.09 1.23
N ASN A 50 -1.81 9.98 1.55
CA ASN A 50 -1.24 8.64 1.39
C ASN A 50 -0.91 8.36 -0.09
N ALA A 51 -1.82 8.70 -1.01
CA ALA A 51 -1.58 8.58 -2.45
C ALA A 51 -0.38 9.43 -2.89
N LYS A 52 -0.27 10.67 -2.40
CA LYS A 52 0.87 11.55 -2.70
C LYS A 52 2.19 10.93 -2.21
N LEU A 53 2.23 10.45 -0.96
CA LEU A 53 3.40 9.77 -0.41
C LEU A 53 3.81 8.55 -1.26
N LEU A 54 2.85 7.72 -1.66
CA LEU A 54 3.13 6.48 -2.40
C LEU A 54 3.59 6.74 -3.85
N VAL A 55 3.04 7.77 -4.50
CA VAL A 55 3.34 8.12 -5.90
C VAL A 55 4.61 8.97 -5.98
N ASP A 56 4.66 10.08 -5.24
CA ASP A 56 5.67 11.13 -5.44
C ASP A 56 6.97 10.84 -4.65
N GLU A 57 6.86 10.28 -3.45
CA GLU A 57 8.00 10.13 -2.53
C GLU A 57 8.57 8.71 -2.53
N ILE A 58 7.70 7.70 -2.42
CA ILE A 58 8.12 6.29 -2.34
C ILE A 58 8.26 5.66 -3.74
N GLY A 59 7.43 6.08 -4.70
CA GLY A 59 7.45 5.59 -6.08
C GLY A 59 7.02 4.14 -6.23
N VAL A 60 6.04 3.69 -5.44
CA VAL A 60 5.45 2.33 -5.50
C VAL A 60 4.02 2.33 -6.03
N ALA A 61 3.53 3.50 -6.46
CA ALA A 61 2.17 3.67 -6.93
C ALA A 61 2.07 4.55 -8.18
N VAL A 62 0.97 4.37 -8.92
CA VAL A 62 0.54 5.25 -10.02
C VAL A 62 -0.84 5.80 -9.68
N ARG A 63 -1.04 7.12 -9.74
CA ARG A 63 -2.37 7.71 -9.61
C ARG A 63 -3.15 7.51 -10.91
N VAL A 64 -4.29 6.82 -10.84
CA VAL A 64 -5.12 6.51 -12.00
C VAL A 64 -6.45 7.26 -12.02
N CYS A 65 -6.91 7.73 -10.86
CA CYS A 65 -8.13 8.54 -10.70
C CYS A 65 -8.13 9.21 -9.32
N GLU A 66 -9.12 10.05 -9.04
CA GLU A 66 -9.35 10.66 -7.74
C GLU A 66 -10.82 11.08 -7.54
N GLY A 67 -11.25 11.12 -6.29
CA GLY A 67 -12.59 11.55 -5.87
C GLY A 67 -13.57 10.38 -5.74
N ALA A 68 -14.49 10.53 -4.77
CA ALA A 68 -15.55 9.57 -4.49
C ALA A 68 -16.73 9.69 -5.48
N ASP A 69 -17.06 10.92 -5.88
CA ASP A 69 -18.18 11.23 -6.79
C ASP A 69 -17.77 11.28 -8.27
N SER A 70 -16.47 11.17 -8.54
CA SER A 70 -15.91 11.18 -9.88
C SER A 70 -16.23 9.84 -10.56
N VAL A 71 -17.05 9.87 -11.61
CA VAL A 71 -17.15 8.74 -12.54
C VAL A 71 -16.09 8.97 -13.63
N PRO A 72 -14.95 8.26 -13.62
CA PRO A 72 -13.94 8.46 -14.65
C PRO A 72 -14.47 8.01 -16.01
N ASN A 73 -13.93 8.60 -17.06
CA ASN A 73 -14.07 8.05 -18.39
C ASN A 73 -13.45 6.63 -18.40
N SER A 74 -14.22 5.63 -18.82
CA SER A 74 -13.81 4.23 -18.79
C SER A 74 -12.60 3.94 -19.68
N ASP A 75 -12.50 4.63 -20.81
CA ASP A 75 -11.40 4.45 -21.76
C ASP A 75 -10.11 5.04 -21.21
N GLU A 76 -10.21 6.20 -20.54
CA GLU A 76 -9.07 6.83 -19.88
C GLU A 76 -8.57 6.01 -18.70
N LEU A 77 -9.48 5.54 -17.84
CA LEU A 77 -9.12 4.68 -16.70
C LEU A 77 -8.52 3.35 -17.19
N GLY A 78 -9.14 2.73 -18.19
CA GLY A 78 -8.66 1.49 -18.79
C GLY A 78 -7.25 1.64 -19.35
N ARG A 79 -6.98 2.73 -20.06
CA ARG A 79 -5.65 3.06 -20.57
C ARG A 79 -4.64 3.27 -19.44
N ALA A 80 -4.98 4.06 -18.43
CA ALA A 80 -4.08 4.33 -17.31
C ALA A 80 -3.70 3.05 -16.53
N VAL A 81 -4.67 2.16 -16.31
CA VAL A 81 -4.43 0.85 -15.68
C VAL A 81 -3.56 -0.03 -16.58
N ALA A 82 -3.86 -0.10 -17.88
CA ALA A 82 -3.09 -0.92 -18.81
C ALA A 82 -1.63 -0.45 -18.87
N GLU A 83 -1.40 0.85 -19.05
CA GLU A 83 -0.08 1.47 -19.09
C GLU A 83 0.71 1.23 -17.80
N ALA A 84 0.09 1.46 -16.64
CA ALA A 84 0.73 1.15 -15.36
C ALA A 84 1.12 -0.33 -15.24
N MET A 85 0.27 -1.25 -15.74
CA MET A 85 0.54 -2.68 -15.68
C MET A 85 1.62 -3.13 -16.67
N THR A 86 1.79 -2.47 -17.82
CA THR A 86 2.82 -2.78 -18.82
C THR A 86 4.15 -2.09 -18.53
N GLU A 87 4.12 -0.82 -18.10
CA GLU A 87 5.29 0.06 -17.98
C GLU A 87 5.77 0.22 -16.52
N GLY A 88 4.95 -0.13 -15.53
CA GLY A 88 5.26 -0.03 -14.10
C GLY A 88 6.29 -1.05 -13.57
N GLY A 89 7.19 -1.56 -14.41
CA GLY A 89 8.20 -2.55 -14.02
C GLY A 89 9.13 -2.07 -12.90
N GLU A 90 9.52 -0.80 -12.93
CA GLU A 90 10.33 -0.19 -11.87
C GLU A 90 9.56 -0.12 -10.55
N MET A 91 8.31 0.35 -10.58
CA MET A 91 7.46 0.47 -9.39
C MET A 91 7.15 -0.90 -8.78
N LYS A 92 6.90 -1.93 -9.61
CA LYS A 92 6.76 -3.32 -9.15
C LYS A 92 8.03 -3.83 -8.46
N THR A 93 9.20 -3.42 -8.95
CA THR A 93 10.49 -3.77 -8.32
C THR A 93 10.65 -3.05 -6.98
N LYS A 94 10.35 -1.74 -6.92
CA LYS A 94 10.33 -0.96 -5.67
C LYS A 94 9.35 -1.52 -4.65
N ALA A 95 8.16 -1.96 -5.08
CA ALA A 95 7.16 -2.56 -4.19
C ALA A 95 7.68 -3.86 -3.56
N LYS A 96 8.39 -4.69 -4.32
CA LYS A 96 9.04 -5.91 -3.80
C LYS A 96 10.18 -5.60 -2.84
N ASP A 97 10.99 -4.58 -3.12
CA ASP A 97 12.05 -4.13 -2.20
C ASP A 97 11.45 -3.58 -0.89
N LEU A 98 10.41 -2.75 -1.00
CA LEU A 98 9.71 -2.20 0.16
C LEU A 98 9.06 -3.30 1.00
N LYS A 99 8.52 -4.35 0.40
CA LYS A 99 8.08 -5.56 1.12
C LYS A 99 9.19 -6.15 1.97
N GLN A 100 10.38 -6.33 1.41
CA GLN A 100 11.50 -6.90 2.17
C GLN A 100 11.88 -6.02 3.36
N LYS A 101 11.93 -4.69 3.15
CA LYS A 101 12.21 -3.72 4.22
C LYS A 101 11.13 -3.75 5.30
N ALA A 102 9.86 -3.81 4.92
CA ALA A 102 8.74 -3.88 5.86
C ALA A 102 8.79 -5.16 6.71
N LEU A 103 9.04 -6.32 6.08
CA LEU A 103 9.19 -7.60 6.78
C LEU A 103 10.43 -7.63 7.69
N ALA A 104 11.54 -7.03 7.26
CA ALA A 104 12.72 -6.88 8.08
C ALA A 104 12.43 -6.02 9.31
N ALA A 105 11.83 -4.84 9.15
CA ALA A 105 11.56 -3.92 10.25
C ALA A 105 10.74 -4.53 11.40
N VAL A 106 9.82 -5.45 11.10
CA VAL A 106 8.97 -6.14 12.10
C VAL A 106 9.53 -7.47 12.59
N SER A 107 10.69 -7.90 12.08
CA SER A 107 11.36 -9.11 12.54
C SER A 107 11.91 -8.93 13.96
N HIS A 108 12.13 -10.04 14.66
CA HIS A 108 12.61 -10.00 16.04
C HIS A 108 13.96 -9.29 16.15
N GLY A 109 14.04 -8.29 17.04
CA GLY A 109 15.25 -7.49 17.24
C GLY A 109 15.51 -6.41 16.18
N GLU A 110 14.58 -6.20 15.24
CA GLU A 110 14.68 -5.15 14.21
C GLU A 110 13.96 -3.86 14.62
N SER A 111 14.02 -2.83 13.78
CA SER A 111 13.69 -1.45 14.15
C SER A 111 12.30 -1.29 14.78
N SER A 112 11.23 -1.74 14.12
CA SER A 112 9.87 -1.56 14.62
C SER A 112 9.59 -2.41 15.86
N MET A 113 10.20 -3.60 15.96
CA MET A 113 10.10 -4.43 17.16
C MET A 113 10.83 -3.77 18.34
N LYS A 114 12.04 -3.24 18.13
CA LYS A 114 12.79 -2.50 19.14
C LYS A 114 12.06 -1.25 19.63
N ASP A 115 11.45 -0.50 18.71
CA ASP A 115 10.65 0.68 19.09
C ASP A 115 9.44 0.28 19.95
N LEU A 116 8.79 -0.84 19.64
CA LEU A 116 7.70 -1.39 20.45
C LEU A 116 8.19 -1.86 21.82
N ASP A 117 9.31 -2.61 21.86
CA ASP A 117 9.93 -3.08 23.11
C ASP A 117 10.26 -1.91 24.03
N ARG A 118 10.84 -0.83 23.49
CA ARG A 118 11.12 0.40 24.25
C ARG A 118 9.85 1.00 24.86
N VAL A 119 8.76 1.08 24.10
CA VAL A 119 7.48 1.60 24.63
C VAL A 119 6.97 0.72 25.78
N VAL A 120 7.08 -0.61 25.65
CA VAL A 120 6.67 -1.55 26.71
C VAL A 120 7.52 -1.37 27.97
N GLU A 121 8.84 -1.20 27.81
CA GLU A 121 9.76 -0.94 28.92
C GLU A 121 9.43 0.37 29.65
N GLU A 122 9.23 1.47 28.92
CA GLU A 122 8.86 2.78 29.49
C GLU A 122 7.53 2.71 30.27
N LEU A 123 6.52 2.05 29.72
CA LEU A 123 5.24 1.84 30.40
C LEU A 123 5.38 0.97 31.65
N GLY A 124 6.31 0.01 31.64
CA GLY A 124 6.64 -0.82 32.80
C GLY A 124 7.22 0.01 33.96
N GLN A 125 8.04 1.02 33.64
CA GLN A 125 8.64 1.93 34.63
C GLN A 125 7.62 2.90 35.26
N LEU A 126 6.52 3.22 34.55
CA LEU A 126 5.44 4.08 35.06
C LEU A 126 4.49 3.37 36.03
N ARG A 127 4.60 2.05 36.19
CA ARG A 127 3.80 1.26 37.14
C ARG A 127 4.49 1.06 38.50
N GLY A 128 5.59 1.78 38.77
CA GLY A 128 6.27 1.85 40.06
C GLY A 128 5.74 2.97 40.95
#